data_AF-A0AAV1HZF7-F1
#
_entry.id   AF-A0AAV1HZF7-F1
#
_cell.length_a   1.000
_cell.length_b   1.000
_cell.length_c   1.000
_cell.angle_alpha   90.00
_cell.angle_beta   90.00
_cell.angle_gamma   90.00
#
_symmetry.space_group_name_H-M   'P 1'
#
loop_
_entity.id
_entity.type
_entity.pdbx_description
1 polymer ?
#
loop_
_entity_poly.entity_id
_entity_poly.type
_entity_poly.pdbx_seq_one_letter_code
_entity_poly.pdbx_strand_id
1 'polypeptide(L)'
;MPGFLDALLKGGSLRQTRPKSTRKCPPFKQCYGSKAQVWHGTAKFVESKSGKNKGRTTKAGLKQLGNNRIVYSRKSAASKKSSNLERAGYKTTPGKFGFIKR
;
A
#
# COMPACT_ATOMS: atom_id res chain seq x y z
N MET A 1 39.40 8.23 -42.49
CA MET A 1 38.12 7.70 -42.00
C MET A 1 38.38 6.63 -40.95
N PRO A 2 38.71 6.98 -39.70
CA PRO A 2 38.62 6.03 -38.59
C PRO A 2 37.12 5.87 -38.30
N GLY A 3 36.52 4.70 -38.46
CA GLY A 3 36.74 3.58 -37.57
C GLY A 3 35.36 3.15 -37.06
N PHE A 4 34.52 2.61 -37.95
CA PHE A 4 33.23 1.99 -37.60
C PHE A 4 33.40 0.82 -36.59
N LEU A 5 34.65 0.38 -36.40
CA LEU A 5 35.09 -0.62 -35.43
C LEU A 5 35.36 -0.07 -34.00
N ASP A 6 35.41 1.25 -33.78
CA ASP A 6 35.61 1.83 -32.44
C ASP A 6 34.32 1.83 -31.59
N ALA A 7 33.19 1.43 -32.18
CA ALA A 7 31.92 1.28 -31.47
C ALA A 7 31.72 -0.10 -30.83
N LEU A 8 32.73 -0.99 -30.85
CA LEU A 8 32.61 -2.38 -30.39
C LEU A 8 33.30 -2.70 -29.05
N LEU A 9 33.83 -1.69 -28.34
CA LEU A 9 34.47 -1.86 -27.01
C LEU A 9 33.82 -1.08 -25.88
N LYS A 10 32.75 -0.31 -26.14
CA LYS A 10 31.90 0.21 -25.06
C LYS A 10 30.87 -0.85 -24.71
N GLY A 11 31.23 -1.71 -23.74
CA GLY A 11 30.39 -2.74 -23.13
C GLY A 11 29.15 -2.20 -22.41
N GLY A 12 28.27 -1.54 -23.15
CA GLY A 12 26.93 -1.20 -22.73
C GLY A 12 26.05 -2.43 -22.96
N SER A 13 25.89 -3.26 -21.92
CA SER A 13 24.79 -4.24 -21.88
C SER A 13 23.49 -3.50 -22.18
N LEU A 14 22.97 -3.66 -23.39
CA LEU A 14 21.61 -3.30 -23.76
C LEU A 14 20.69 -4.14 -22.86
N ARG A 15 20.35 -3.59 -21.68
CA ARG A 15 19.27 -4.12 -20.85
C ARG A 15 18.02 -3.99 -21.69
N GLN A 16 17.64 -5.07 -22.35
CA GLN A 16 16.34 -5.18 -22.99
C GLN A 16 15.30 -4.78 -21.95
N THR A 17 14.62 -3.65 -22.17
CA THR A 17 13.48 -3.27 -21.35
C THR A 17 12.39 -4.27 -21.67
N ARG A 18 12.27 -5.31 -20.83
CA ARG A 18 11.18 -6.27 -20.96
C ARG A 18 9.87 -5.46 -20.98
N PRO A 19 9.02 -5.58 -22.01
CA PRO A 19 7.74 -4.91 -22.01
C PRO A 19 6.99 -5.32 -20.74
N LYS A 20 6.42 -4.34 -20.01
CA LYS A 20 5.59 -4.63 -18.84
C LYS A 20 4.50 -5.61 -19.30
N SER A 21 4.56 -6.87 -18.87
CA SER A 21 3.52 -7.85 -19.20
C SER A 21 2.18 -7.20 -18.88
N THR A 22 1.28 -7.13 -19.86
CA THR A 22 -0.09 -6.69 -19.67
C THR A 22 -0.76 -7.74 -18.79
N ARG A 23 -0.60 -7.62 -17.46
CA ARG A 23 -1.22 -8.54 -16.51
C ARG A 23 -2.72 -8.40 -16.68
N LYS A 24 -3.35 -9.31 -17.41
CA LYS A 24 -4.80 -9.48 -17.40
C LYS A 24 -5.16 -9.90 -15.97
N CYS A 25 -6.16 -9.23 -15.38
CA CYS A 25 -6.68 -9.58 -14.05
C CYS A 25 -8.15 -10.02 -14.10
N PRO A 26 -8.53 -11.03 -14.88
CA PRO A 26 -9.85 -11.63 -14.73
C PRO A 26 -10.01 -12.19 -13.30
N PRO A 27 -11.19 -12.10 -12.68
CA PRO A 27 -12.48 -11.57 -13.18
C PRO A 27 -12.67 -10.04 -13.00
N PHE A 28 -11.64 -9.30 -12.60
CA PHE A 28 -11.73 -7.88 -12.25
C PHE A 28 -11.42 -6.98 -13.45
N LYS A 29 -12.05 -5.79 -13.49
CA LYS A 29 -11.78 -4.78 -14.53
C LYS A 29 -10.33 -4.27 -14.46
N GLN A 30 -9.76 -4.22 -13.26
CA GLN A 30 -8.40 -3.72 -13.02
C GLN A 30 -7.65 -4.60 -12.00
N CYS A 31 -6.33 -4.74 -12.17
CA CYS A 31 -5.51 -5.45 -11.20
C CYS A 31 -5.33 -4.68 -9.89
N TYR A 32 -5.14 -3.37 -10.02
CA TYR A 32 -4.80 -2.46 -8.93
C TYR A 32 -5.79 -1.31 -8.94
N GLY A 33 -6.20 -0.85 -7.76
CA GLY A 33 -7.14 0.25 -7.63
C GLY A 33 -7.23 0.77 -6.21
N SER A 34 -8.17 1.67 -5.97
CA SER A 34 -8.44 2.21 -4.63
C SER A 34 -9.05 1.15 -3.71
N LYS A 35 -9.05 1.41 -2.39
CA LYS A 35 -9.72 0.52 -1.42
C LYS A 35 -11.20 0.33 -1.72
N ALA A 36 -11.87 1.39 -2.17
CA ALA A 36 -13.27 1.33 -2.57
C ALA A 36 -13.45 0.40 -3.77
N GLN A 37 -12.61 0.55 -4.80
CA GLN A 37 -12.64 -0.32 -5.98
C GLN A 37 -12.44 -1.80 -5.61
N VAL A 38 -11.54 -2.09 -4.67
CA VAL A 38 -11.32 -3.46 -4.19
C VAL A 38 -12.49 -3.98 -3.36
N TRP A 39 -13.12 -3.14 -2.55
CA TRP A 39 -14.26 -3.53 -1.71
C TRP A 39 -15.50 -3.84 -2.56
N HIS A 40 -15.76 -3.03 -3.58
CA HIS A 40 -16.88 -3.18 -4.51
C HIS A 40 -16.60 -4.18 -5.66
N GLY A 41 -15.40 -4.77 -5.72
CA GLY A 41 -15.08 -5.84 -6.68
C GLY A 41 -14.72 -5.36 -8.09
N THR A 42 -14.34 -4.09 -8.27
CA THR A 42 -13.82 -3.60 -9.57
C THR A 42 -12.32 -3.81 -9.71
N ALA A 43 -11.57 -3.87 -8.61
CA ALA A 43 -10.13 -4.12 -8.58
C ALA A 43 -9.76 -5.31 -7.68
N LYS A 44 -8.68 -6.03 -8.05
CA LYS A 44 -8.19 -7.17 -7.25
C LYS A 44 -7.35 -6.76 -6.04
N PHE A 45 -6.49 -5.75 -6.20
CA PHE A 45 -5.52 -5.33 -5.20
C PHE A 45 -5.57 -3.82 -4.97
N VAL A 46 -5.29 -3.40 -3.73
CA VAL A 46 -5.17 -1.97 -3.42
C VAL A 46 -3.84 -1.43 -3.93
N GLU A 47 -3.89 -0.29 -4.62
CA GLU A 47 -2.74 0.46 -5.09
C GLU A 47 -2.07 1.21 -3.93
N SER A 48 -0.74 1.14 -3.88
CA SER A 48 0.07 1.86 -2.90
C SER A 48 0.62 3.15 -3.52
N LYS A 49 0.22 4.31 -2.99
CA LYS A 49 0.74 5.63 -3.41
C LYS A 49 2.28 5.77 -3.34
N SER A 50 2.93 5.00 -2.48
CA SER A 50 4.39 5.12 -2.24
C SER A 50 5.25 4.34 -3.25
N GLY A 51 4.67 3.60 -4.21
CA GLY A 51 5.41 2.77 -5.18
C GLY A 51 6.20 1.59 -4.59
N LYS A 52 6.46 1.60 -3.27
CA LYS A 52 7.32 0.66 -2.55
C LYS A 52 6.59 -0.59 -2.02
N ASN A 53 5.28 -0.53 -1.85
CA ASN A 53 4.51 -1.69 -1.37
C ASN A 53 3.82 -2.43 -2.50
N LYS A 54 4.52 -3.44 -3.02
CA LYS A 54 3.97 -4.60 -3.74
C LYS A 54 3.18 -5.53 -2.79
N GLY A 55 2.53 -4.98 -1.76
CA GLY A 55 1.70 -5.71 -0.82
C GLY A 55 0.31 -5.85 -1.40
N ARG A 56 0.02 -7.00 -2.00
CA ARG A 56 -1.24 -7.37 -2.64
C ARG A 56 -2.38 -7.42 -1.60
N THR A 57 -2.84 -6.26 -1.13
CA THR A 57 -3.96 -6.20 -0.20
C THR A 57 -5.25 -6.44 -0.96
N THR A 58 -5.88 -7.57 -0.71
CA THR A 58 -7.18 -7.96 -1.25
C THR A 58 -8.30 -7.48 -0.34
N LYS A 59 -9.56 -7.71 -0.76
CA LYS A 59 -10.76 -7.40 0.02
C LYS A 59 -10.72 -7.97 1.45
N ALA A 60 -10.14 -9.16 1.65
CA ALA A 60 -9.98 -9.79 2.97
C ALA A 60 -9.11 -8.97 3.95
N GLY A 61 -8.19 -8.15 3.43
CA GLY A 61 -7.36 -7.25 4.25
C GLY A 61 -8.02 -5.92 4.59
N LEU A 62 -9.26 -5.71 4.14
CA LEU A 62 -10.04 -4.48 4.32
C LEU A 62 -11.19 -4.72 5.31
N LYS A 63 -11.62 -3.63 5.95
CA LYS A 63 -12.78 -3.58 6.83
C LYS A 63 -13.54 -2.28 6.61
N GLN A 64 -14.85 -2.36 6.48
CA GLN A 64 -15.73 -1.20 6.51
C GLN A 64 -16.09 -0.84 7.96
N LEU A 65 -15.93 0.43 8.32
CA LEU A 65 -16.43 0.99 9.58
C LEU A 65 -17.82 1.63 9.36
N GLY A 66 -18.51 2.01 10.45
CA GLY A 66 -19.89 2.51 10.45
C GLY A 66 -20.19 3.72 9.56
N ASN A 67 -19.18 4.45 9.08
CA ASN A 67 -19.36 5.61 8.19
C ASN A 67 -18.96 5.30 6.74
N ASN A 68 -19.12 4.05 6.29
CA ASN A 68 -18.65 3.55 4.98
C ASN A 68 -17.15 3.74 4.72
N ARG A 69 -16.36 4.05 5.77
CA ARG A 69 -14.92 4.23 5.66
C ARG A 69 -14.22 2.86 5.57
N ILE A 70 -13.58 2.61 4.43
CA ILE A 70 -12.82 1.37 4.20
C ILE A 70 -11.38 1.55 4.70
N VAL A 71 -11.02 0.75 5.71
CA VAL A 71 -9.71 0.78 6.38
C VAL A 71 -9.03 -0.58 6.26
N TYR A 72 -7.72 -0.61 6.49
CA TYR A 72 -7.00 -1.87 6.60
C TYR A 72 -7.32 -2.53 7.94
N SER A 73 -7.70 -3.81 7.91
CA SER A 73 -8.01 -4.60 9.12
C SER A 73 -6.85 -4.60 10.11
N ARG A 74 -5.63 -4.83 9.60
CA ARG A 74 -4.38 -4.80 10.40
C ARG A 74 -4.17 -3.47 11.12
N LYS A 75 -4.43 -2.33 10.46
CA LYS A 75 -4.27 -1.01 11.10
C LYS A 75 -5.32 -0.77 12.18
N SER A 76 -6.57 -1.19 11.94
CA SER A 76 -7.63 -1.09 12.94
C SER A 76 -7.37 -1.98 14.16
N ALA A 77 -6.74 -3.15 13.98
CA ALA A 77 -6.34 -4.00 15.09
C ALA A 77 -5.14 -3.41 15.85
N ALA A 78 -4.13 -2.93 15.13
CA ALA A 78 -2.93 -2.34 15.72
C ALA A 78 -3.27 -1.12 16.59
N SER A 79 -4.15 -0.22 16.13
CA SER A 79 -4.53 0.99 16.86
C SER A 79 -5.21 0.72 18.20
N LYS A 80 -5.88 -0.44 18.36
CA LYS A 80 -6.54 -0.85 19.62
C LYS A 80 -5.57 -1.49 20.60
N LYS A 81 -4.54 -2.17 20.09
CA LYS A 81 -3.49 -2.80 20.91
C LYS A 81 -2.44 -1.80 21.35
N SER A 82 -2.20 -0.76 20.55
CA SER A 82 -1.18 0.22 20.83
C SER A 82 -1.65 1.18 21.91
N SER A 83 -1.15 1.02 23.13
CA SER A 83 -1.28 1.99 24.22
C SER A 83 -0.38 3.22 24.00
N ASN A 84 -0.40 3.80 22.79
CA ASN A 84 0.53 4.87 22.40
C ASN A 84 0.42 6.11 23.30
N LEU A 85 -0.80 6.42 23.75
CA LEU A 85 -1.04 7.54 24.67
C LEU A 85 -0.45 7.23 26.04
N GLU A 86 -0.69 6.03 26.58
CA GLU A 86 -0.12 5.61 27.87
C GLU A 86 1.41 5.54 27.82
N ARG A 87 1.98 5.03 26.72
CA ARG A 87 3.44 5.00 26.47
C ARG A 87 4.05 6.39 26.38
N ALA A 88 3.29 7.36 25.89
CA ALA A 88 3.70 8.77 25.86
C ALA A 88 3.43 9.51 27.19
N GLY A 89 3.01 8.79 28.25
CA GLY A 89 2.78 9.35 29.57
C GLY A 89 1.38 9.93 29.78
N TYR A 90 0.47 9.82 28.81
CA TYR A 90 -0.89 10.33 28.89
C TYR A 90 -1.84 9.30 29.52
N LYS A 91 -2.47 9.64 30.64
CA LYS A 91 -3.54 8.84 31.26
C LYS A 91 -4.82 9.65 31.42
N THR A 92 -5.96 8.98 31.33
CA THR A 92 -7.27 9.53 31.64
C THR A 92 -7.70 9.14 33.05
N THR A 93 -8.48 10.00 33.71
CA THR A 93 -9.13 9.68 34.99
C THR A 93 -10.62 9.55 34.73
N PRO A 94 -11.30 8.47 35.18
CA PRO A 94 -12.74 8.34 35.01
C PRO A 94 -13.46 9.55 35.62
N GLY A 95 -14.44 10.09 34.91
CA GLY A 95 -15.21 11.26 35.35
C GLY A 95 -14.52 12.63 35.19
N LYS A 96 -13.28 12.69 34.70
CA LYS A 96 -12.59 13.97 34.41
C LYS A 96 -12.26 14.06 32.92
N PHE A 97 -12.72 15.13 32.28
CA PHE A 97 -12.37 15.44 30.90
C PHE A 97 -10.95 16.01 30.83
N GLY A 98 -10.05 15.34 30.10
CA GLY A 98 -8.65 15.74 29.95
C GLY A 98 -7.66 14.56 30.10
N PHE A 99 -6.38 14.84 29.86
CA PHE A 99 -5.29 13.89 30.11
C PHE A 99 -4.34 14.44 31.15
N ILE A 100 -3.78 13.56 31.98
CA ILE A 100 -2.67 13.88 32.87
C ILE A 100 -1.40 13.39 32.17
N LYS A 101 -0.45 14.29 31.91
CA LYS A 101 0.91 13.91 31.51
C LYS A 101 1.66 13.55 32.79
N ARG A 102 2.02 12.26 32.93
CA ARG A 102 2.94 11.81 33.98
C ARG A 102 4.37 12.17 33.63
#